data_AF-A0A923HCK6-F1
#
_entry.id   AF-A0A923HCK6-F1
#
_cell.length_a   1.000
_cell.length_b   1.000
_cell.length_c   1.000
_cell.angle_alpha   90.00
_cell.angle_beta   90.00
_cell.angle_gamma   90.00
#
_symmetry.space_group_name_H-M   'P 1'
#
loop_
_entity.id
_entity.type
_entity.pdbx_description
1 polymer ?
#
loop_
_entity_poly.entity_id
_entity_poly.type
_entity_poly.pdbx_seq_one_letter_code
_entity_poly.pdbx_strand_id
1 'polypeptide(L)'
;MKDTMLTAFNNLIDKLQGWVSAIIENIPNLILAVVVMVTSYFVARYTRTLILKLVEKRVPQQSIAKIIAKISAVVVVVAGLFLALGIMNLSKMLTSLLAGAGVAGLAIGLALQGTLSNTFAGVVISFRKRIQLGNWVETNGYSGEVIDVNLKEFVLKEADNNIVVIPNKMILENPLKNYSLTTRMRVFLECGVGYESDLEEVERLTKEVIANTFNQVESTDDVEFYYTEFGDSSINYLCRFWIDAESMLEKLKAKTKAIIEIKKAYDKAGINIPFPIRTLEFNNKLSFDDAVMENQFSNN
;
A
#
# COMPACT_ATOMS: atom_id res chain seq x y z
N MET A 1 66.65 40.32 -24.17
CA MET A 1 65.92 40.42 -22.88
C MET A 1 65.02 41.66 -22.82
N LYS A 2 65.50 42.86 -23.23
CA LYS A 2 64.66 44.07 -23.31
C LYS A 2 63.52 43.98 -24.34
N ASP A 3 63.78 43.41 -25.52
CA ASP A 3 62.75 43.30 -26.57
C ASP A 3 61.59 42.38 -26.18
N THR A 4 61.89 41.27 -25.50
CA THR A 4 60.87 40.33 -24.99
C THR A 4 59.96 40.97 -23.93
N MET A 5 60.50 41.86 -23.09
CA MET A 5 59.75 42.61 -22.09
C MET A 5 58.86 43.68 -22.74
N LEU A 6 59.35 44.37 -23.77
CA LEU A 6 58.56 45.36 -24.52
C LEU A 6 57.41 44.69 -25.29
N THR A 7 57.63 43.52 -25.90
CA THR A 7 56.56 42.75 -26.55
C THR A 7 55.51 42.26 -25.55
N ALA A 8 55.92 41.79 -24.37
CA ALA A 8 55.00 41.38 -23.31
C ALA A 8 54.15 42.56 -22.78
N PHE A 9 54.76 43.74 -22.63
CA PHE A 9 54.07 44.96 -22.19
C PHE A 9 53.06 45.46 -23.24
N ASN A 10 53.42 45.45 -24.53
CA ASN A 10 52.51 45.81 -25.60
C ASN A 10 51.33 44.83 -25.70
N ASN A 11 51.58 43.52 -25.61
CA ASN A 11 50.52 42.52 -25.56
C ASN A 11 49.57 42.69 -24.37
N LEU A 12 50.06 43.18 -23.22
CA LEU A 12 49.24 43.50 -22.06
C LEU A 12 48.38 44.74 -22.31
N ILE A 13 48.95 45.79 -22.92
CA ILE A 13 48.21 47.00 -23.30
C ILE A 13 47.14 46.69 -24.34
N ASP A 14 47.46 45.90 -25.36
CA ASP A 14 46.51 45.50 -26.41
C ASP A 14 45.35 44.69 -25.83
N LYS A 15 45.63 43.80 -24.86
CA LYS A 15 44.59 43.09 -24.11
C LYS A 15 43.74 44.03 -23.25
N LEU A 16 44.37 44.98 -22.55
CA LEU A 16 43.67 45.98 -21.73
C LEU A 16 42.76 46.87 -22.58
N GLN A 17 43.25 47.36 -23.72
CA GLN A 17 42.47 48.12 -24.68
C GLN A 17 41.32 47.28 -25.24
N GLY A 18 41.57 46.02 -25.60
CA GLY A 18 40.53 45.09 -26.03
C GLY A 18 39.44 44.87 -24.97
N TRP A 19 39.81 44.77 -23.69
CA TRP A 19 38.85 44.67 -22.59
C TRP A 19 38.05 45.96 -22.41
N VAL A 20 38.69 47.13 -22.49
CA VAL A 20 38.03 48.44 -22.39
C VAL A 20 37.05 48.64 -23.54
N SER A 21 37.45 48.33 -24.78
CA SER A 21 36.58 48.40 -25.95
C SER A 21 35.38 47.47 -25.83
N ALA A 22 35.60 46.22 -25.38
CA ALA A 22 34.51 45.26 -25.16
C ALA A 22 33.54 45.73 -24.05
N ILE A 23 34.03 46.35 -22.99
CA ILE A 23 33.18 46.92 -21.94
C ILE A 23 32.33 48.07 -22.51
N ILE A 24 32.95 49.00 -23.23
CA ILE A 24 32.27 50.18 -23.81
C ILE A 24 31.17 49.73 -24.80
N GLU A 25 31.48 48.77 -25.66
CA GLU A 25 30.52 48.21 -26.64
C GLU A 25 29.34 47.51 -25.95
N ASN A 26 29.58 46.86 -24.81
CA ASN A 26 28.54 46.14 -24.05
C ASN A 26 27.84 46.99 -22.98
N ILE A 27 28.15 48.28 -22.84
CA ILE A 27 27.45 49.19 -21.90
C ILE A 27 25.93 49.12 -22.03
N PRO A 28 25.32 49.17 -23.25
CA PRO A 28 23.87 49.09 -23.40
C PRO A 28 23.29 47.77 -22.87
N ASN A 29 23.96 46.66 -23.16
CA ASN A 29 23.56 45.32 -22.69
C ASN A 29 23.71 45.20 -21.17
N LEU A 30 24.74 45.81 -20.59
CA LEU A 30 24.95 45.85 -19.15
C LEU A 30 23.86 46.65 -18.44
N ILE A 31 23.50 47.82 -18.97
CA ILE A 31 22.38 48.62 -18.46
C ILE A 31 21.08 47.81 -18.52
N LEU A 32 20.79 47.17 -19.65
CA LEU A 32 19.58 46.37 -19.82
C LEU A 32 19.57 45.15 -18.88
N ALA A 33 20.71 44.48 -18.68
CA ALA A 33 20.85 43.39 -17.73
C ALA A 33 20.60 43.85 -16.28
N VAL A 34 21.10 45.02 -15.89
CA VAL A 34 20.81 45.61 -14.57
C VAL A 34 19.32 45.92 -14.43
N VAL A 35 18.69 46.51 -15.44
CA VAL A 35 17.24 46.78 -15.45
C VAL A 35 16.45 45.46 -15.29
N VAL A 36 16.83 44.41 -16.01
CA VAL A 36 16.20 43.08 -15.89
C VAL A 36 16.40 42.47 -14.49
N MET A 37 17.59 42.61 -13.89
CA MET A 37 17.84 42.14 -12.53
C MET A 37 17.01 42.89 -11.49
N VAL A 38 16.95 44.21 -11.60
CA VAL A 38 16.17 45.07 -10.70
C VAL A 38 14.68 44.75 -10.82
N THR A 39 14.16 44.67 -12.05
CA THR A 39 12.76 44.28 -12.29
C THR A 39 12.47 42.88 -11.76
N SER A 40 13.34 41.91 -12.01
CA SER A 40 13.19 40.54 -11.50
C SER A 40 13.18 40.50 -9.96
N TYR A 41 13.97 41.33 -9.29
CA TYR A 41 13.93 41.45 -7.83
C TYR A 41 12.59 41.99 -7.32
N PHE A 42 12.05 43.03 -7.96
CA PHE A 42 10.72 43.56 -7.62
C PHE A 42 9.61 42.53 -7.88
N VAL A 43 9.66 41.83 -9.02
CA VAL A 43 8.74 40.74 -9.35
C VAL A 43 8.85 39.63 -8.31
N ALA A 44 10.05 39.21 -7.93
CA ALA A 44 10.25 38.18 -6.91
C ALA A 44 9.66 38.58 -5.53
N ARG A 45 9.80 39.85 -5.14
CA ARG A 45 9.19 40.38 -3.90
C ARG A 45 7.67 40.38 -3.99
N TYR A 46 7.12 40.74 -5.15
CA TYR A 46 5.68 40.67 -5.41
C TYR A 46 5.17 39.23 -5.37
N THR A 47 5.82 38.32 -6.11
CA THR A 47 5.52 36.87 -6.13
C THR A 47 5.55 36.29 -4.72
N ARG A 48 6.56 36.61 -3.91
CA ARG A 48 6.62 36.16 -2.51
C ARG A 48 5.37 36.56 -1.73
N THR A 49 4.96 37.82 -1.85
CA THR A 49 3.80 38.36 -1.11
C THR A 49 2.51 37.72 -1.60
N LEU A 50 2.38 37.53 -2.91
CA LEU A 50 1.23 36.88 -3.54
C LEU A 50 1.12 35.41 -3.08
N ILE A 51 2.20 34.65 -3.17
CA ILE A 51 2.25 33.23 -2.77
C ILE A 51 1.97 33.08 -1.28
N LEU A 52 2.54 33.92 -0.41
CA LEU A 52 2.22 33.92 1.02
C LEU A 52 0.71 34.06 1.26
N LYS A 53 0.07 35.08 0.65
CA LYS A 53 -1.37 35.32 0.80
C LYS A 53 -2.23 34.17 0.28
N LEU A 54 -1.79 33.46 -0.76
CA LEU A 54 -2.52 32.32 -1.31
C LEU A 54 -2.36 31.06 -0.46
N VAL A 55 -1.14 30.78 0.00
CA VAL A 55 -0.80 29.55 0.73
C VAL A 55 -1.23 29.62 2.19
N GLU A 56 -1.14 30.78 2.86
CA GLU A 56 -1.59 30.95 4.25
C GLU A 56 -3.09 30.67 4.44
N LYS A 57 -3.90 30.83 3.38
CA LYS A 57 -5.33 30.47 3.40
C LYS A 57 -5.59 28.97 3.39
N ARG A 58 -4.61 28.15 3.02
CA ARG A 58 -4.75 26.71 2.77
C ARG A 58 -3.87 25.84 3.67
N VAL A 59 -2.75 26.38 4.16
CA VAL A 59 -1.78 25.65 4.98
C VAL A 59 -1.77 26.25 6.39
N PRO A 60 -2.14 25.47 7.42
CA PRO A 60 -2.25 25.98 8.80
C PRO A 60 -0.89 26.38 9.39
N GLN A 61 0.20 25.77 8.91
CA GLN A 61 1.54 26.02 9.41
C GLN A 61 2.25 27.13 8.62
N GLN A 62 2.41 28.31 9.24
CA GLN A 62 3.04 29.47 8.60
C GLN A 62 4.47 29.22 8.11
N SER A 63 5.23 28.35 8.78
CA SER A 63 6.60 28.02 8.38
C SER A 63 6.65 27.41 6.97
N ILE A 64 5.69 26.54 6.63
CA ILE A 64 5.60 25.89 5.31
C ILE A 64 5.25 26.94 4.25
N ALA A 65 4.28 27.81 4.52
CA ALA A 65 3.91 28.90 3.62
C ALA A 65 5.11 29.83 3.30
N LYS A 66 5.89 30.19 4.33
CA LYS A 66 7.11 31.00 4.18
C LYS A 66 8.18 30.31 3.33
N ILE A 67 8.38 29.01 3.51
CA ILE A 67 9.33 28.22 2.71
C ILE A 67 8.90 28.21 1.24
N ILE A 68 7.64 27.89 0.94
CA ILE A 68 7.11 27.84 -0.42
C ILE A 68 7.28 29.21 -1.11
N ALA A 69 6.87 30.29 -0.45
CA ALA A 69 6.99 31.63 -1.01
C ALA A 69 8.45 32.06 -1.23
N LYS A 70 9.37 31.65 -0.35
CA LYS A 70 10.81 31.92 -0.51
C LYS A 70 11.37 31.14 -1.70
N ILE A 71 11.04 29.87 -1.84
CA ILE A 71 11.47 29.05 -2.99
C ILE A 71 10.96 29.65 -4.29
N SER A 72 9.67 30.00 -4.37
CA SER A 72 9.09 30.65 -5.56
C SER A 72 9.81 31.96 -5.91
N ALA A 73 10.13 32.79 -4.92
CA ALA A 73 10.87 34.03 -5.15
C ALA A 73 12.30 33.77 -5.65
N VAL A 74 13.00 32.77 -5.10
CA VAL A 74 14.34 32.36 -5.56
C VAL A 74 14.29 31.92 -7.02
N VAL A 75 13.29 31.13 -7.43
CA VAL A 75 13.12 30.71 -8.83
C VAL A 75 12.98 31.92 -9.76
N VAL A 76 12.19 32.93 -9.37
CA VAL A 76 12.04 34.17 -10.17
C VAL A 76 13.36 34.93 -10.30
N VAL A 77 14.13 35.06 -9.22
CA VAL A 77 15.44 35.73 -9.26
C VAL A 77 16.43 34.96 -10.15
N VAL A 78 16.46 33.64 -10.04
CA VAL A 78 17.33 32.79 -10.86
C VAL A 78 16.93 32.87 -12.34
N ALA A 79 15.64 32.91 -12.66
CA ALA A 79 15.17 33.15 -14.02
C ALA A 79 15.60 34.53 -14.55
N GLY A 80 15.50 35.57 -13.71
CA GLY A 80 16.00 36.91 -14.02
C GLY A 80 17.51 36.95 -14.29
N LEU A 81 18.30 36.20 -13.50
CA LEU A 81 19.73 36.03 -13.72
C LEU A 81 20.02 35.40 -15.09
N PHE A 82 19.30 34.35 -15.48
CA PHE A 82 19.47 33.73 -16.79
C PHE A 82 19.13 34.68 -17.95
N LEU A 83 18.05 35.47 -17.82
CA LEU A 83 17.70 36.49 -18.81
C LEU A 83 18.78 37.57 -18.93
N ALA A 84 19.29 38.06 -17.79
CA ALA A 84 20.36 39.05 -17.75
C ALA A 84 21.66 38.54 -18.41
N LEU A 85 22.05 37.28 -18.13
CA LEU A 85 23.20 36.64 -18.79
C LEU A 85 23.01 36.48 -20.30
N GLY A 86 21.78 36.18 -20.74
CA GLY A 86 21.43 36.11 -22.16
C GLY A 86 21.59 37.46 -22.87
N ILE A 87 21.12 38.55 -22.25
CA ILE A 87 21.24 39.92 -22.78
C ILE A 87 22.71 40.36 -22.89
N MET A 88 23.56 39.96 -21.95
CA MET A 88 24.99 40.27 -21.99
C MET A 88 25.78 39.42 -23.01
N ASN A 89 25.12 38.58 -23.81
CA ASN A 89 25.76 37.66 -24.76
C ASN A 89 26.79 36.72 -24.10
N LEU A 90 26.65 36.46 -22.79
CA LEU A 90 27.54 35.57 -22.04
C LEU A 90 27.12 34.10 -22.22
N SER A 91 26.99 33.67 -23.47
CA SER A 91 26.46 32.35 -23.86
C SER A 91 27.22 31.19 -23.18
N LYS A 92 28.55 31.25 -23.13
CA LYS A 92 29.36 30.21 -22.45
C LYS A 92 29.06 30.08 -20.96
N MET A 93 28.89 31.21 -20.27
CA MET A 93 28.54 31.24 -18.85
C MET A 93 27.11 30.76 -18.63
N LEU A 94 26.18 31.22 -19.47
CA LEU A 94 24.79 30.78 -19.44
C LEU A 94 24.67 29.27 -19.64
N THR A 95 25.33 28.70 -20.65
CA THR A 95 25.35 27.25 -20.89
C THR A 95 25.93 26.48 -19.71
N SER A 96 27.05 26.96 -19.14
CA SER A 96 27.68 26.29 -17.98
C SER A 96 26.77 26.32 -16.75
N LEU A 97 26.12 27.45 -16.49
CA LEU A 97 25.20 27.61 -15.36
C LEU A 97 23.91 26.80 -15.56
N LEU A 98 23.38 26.74 -16.79
CA LEU A 98 22.25 25.89 -17.14
C LEU A 98 22.59 24.40 -17.01
N ALA A 99 23.80 23.99 -17.41
CA ALA A 99 24.27 22.62 -17.20
C ALA A 99 24.33 22.28 -15.71
N GLY A 100 24.92 23.16 -14.89
CA GLY A 100 24.95 23.00 -13.43
C GLY A 100 23.56 22.98 -12.79
N ALA A 101 22.67 23.87 -13.22
CA ALA A 101 21.28 23.92 -12.77
C ALA A 101 20.50 22.67 -13.18
N GLY A 102 20.78 22.11 -14.37
CA GLY A 102 20.20 20.85 -14.83
C GLY A 102 20.62 19.67 -13.96
N VAL A 103 21.91 19.57 -13.62
CA VAL A 103 22.42 18.54 -12.70
C VAL A 103 21.83 18.70 -11.29
N ALA A 104 21.79 19.92 -10.76
CA ALA A 104 21.17 20.20 -9.47
C ALA A 104 19.66 19.88 -9.48
N GLY A 105 18.97 20.22 -10.57
CA GLY A 105 17.56 19.91 -10.78
C GLY A 105 17.29 18.41 -10.83
N LEU A 106 18.16 17.63 -11.50
CA LEU A 106 18.09 16.17 -11.51
C LEU A 106 18.26 15.60 -10.10
N ALA A 107 19.25 16.07 -9.34
CA ALA A 107 19.48 15.61 -7.97
C ALA A 107 18.27 15.90 -7.06
N ILE A 108 17.69 17.10 -7.15
CA ILE A 108 16.47 17.46 -6.40
C ILE A 108 15.28 16.60 -6.86
N GLY A 109 15.13 16.38 -8.18
CA GLY A 109 14.08 15.55 -8.74
C GLY A 109 14.13 14.10 -8.25
N LEU A 110 15.33 13.51 -8.22
CA LEU A 110 15.57 12.17 -7.67
C LEU A 110 15.26 12.13 -6.17
N ALA A 111 15.67 13.16 -5.42
CA ALA A 111 15.36 13.26 -3.99
C ALA A 111 13.85 13.34 -3.72
N LEU A 112 13.09 14.00 -4.59
CA LEU A 112 11.63 14.16 -4.47
C LEU A 112 10.82 13.04 -5.13
N GLN A 113 11.47 12.11 -5.84
CA GLN A 113 10.81 11.06 -6.61
C GLN A 113 9.81 10.25 -5.77
N GLY A 114 10.20 9.88 -4.54
CA GLY A 114 9.33 9.12 -3.63
C GLY A 114 8.08 9.88 -3.19
N THR A 115 8.22 11.17 -2.84
CA THR A 115 7.07 12.01 -2.45
C THR A 115 6.12 12.24 -3.61
N LEU A 116 6.66 12.50 -4.81
CA LEU A 116 5.86 12.74 -6.00
C LEU A 116 5.12 11.47 -6.44
N SER A 117 5.79 10.30 -6.34
CA SER A 117 5.19 9.00 -6.61
C SER A 117 4.01 8.69 -5.69
N ASN A 118 4.14 8.94 -4.38
CA ASN A 118 3.03 8.77 -3.43
C ASN A 118 1.87 9.73 -3.71
N THR A 119 2.18 10.98 -4.05
CA THR A 119 1.18 12.01 -4.36
C THR A 119 0.37 11.62 -5.60
N PHE A 120 1.05 11.21 -6.67
CA PHE A 120 0.40 10.76 -7.89
C PHE A 120 -0.42 9.49 -7.65
N ALA A 121 0.10 8.55 -6.85
CA ALA A 121 -0.65 7.35 -6.47
C ALA A 121 -1.93 7.70 -5.70
N GLY A 122 -1.89 8.65 -4.77
CA GLY A 122 -3.08 9.13 -4.07
C GLY A 122 -4.14 9.68 -5.02
N VAL A 123 -3.75 10.55 -5.95
CA VAL A 123 -4.67 11.08 -6.98
C VAL A 123 -5.28 9.96 -7.80
N VAL A 124 -4.48 9.00 -8.27
CA VAL A 124 -4.97 7.85 -9.05
C VAL A 124 -5.94 6.98 -8.23
N ILE A 125 -5.64 6.72 -6.96
CA ILE A 125 -6.50 5.95 -6.06
C ILE A 125 -7.83 6.68 -5.82
N SER A 126 -7.82 8.01 -5.65
CA SER A 126 -9.06 8.78 -5.47
C SER A 126 -10.04 8.68 -6.65
N PHE A 127 -9.55 8.40 -7.87
CA PHE A 127 -10.41 8.14 -9.04
C PHE A 127 -10.79 6.66 -9.22
N ARG A 128 -10.22 5.73 -8.46
CA ARG A 128 -10.56 4.30 -8.53
C ARG A 128 -11.84 4.01 -7.76
N LYS A 129 -12.93 3.79 -8.49
CA LYS A 129 -14.23 3.36 -7.91
C LYS A 129 -14.18 2.08 -7.07
N ARG A 130 -13.14 1.24 -7.23
CA ARG A 130 -12.97 -0.05 -6.56
C ARG A 130 -12.39 0.06 -5.15
N ILE A 131 -12.06 1.26 -4.69
CA ILE A 131 -11.52 1.52 -3.34
C ILE A 131 -12.37 2.65 -2.76
N GLN A 132 -13.23 2.33 -1.80
CA GLN A 132 -14.10 3.29 -1.14
C GLN A 132 -13.92 3.22 0.37
N LEU A 133 -14.22 4.34 1.03
CA LEU A 133 -14.28 4.39 2.50
C LEU A 133 -15.34 3.38 2.99
N GLY A 134 -15.03 2.68 4.08
CA GLY A 134 -15.87 1.63 4.66
C GLY A 134 -15.71 0.24 4.02
N ASN A 135 -14.94 0.10 2.92
CA ASN A 135 -14.69 -1.22 2.35
C ASN A 135 -13.72 -2.03 3.22
N TRP A 136 -13.97 -3.32 3.36
CA TRP A 136 -13.01 -4.25 3.95
C TRP A 136 -12.05 -4.75 2.88
N VAL A 137 -10.75 -4.48 3.05
CA VAL A 137 -9.72 -4.82 2.08
C VAL A 137 -8.55 -5.56 2.72
N GLU A 138 -7.76 -6.22 1.88
CA GLU A 138 -6.49 -6.83 2.25
C GLU A 138 -5.42 -6.51 1.22
N THR A 139 -4.28 -6.03 1.69
CA THR A 139 -3.14 -5.65 0.86
C THR A 139 -1.88 -5.54 1.72
N ASN A 140 -0.71 -5.84 1.14
CA ASN A 140 0.59 -5.73 1.83
C ASN A 140 0.69 -6.51 3.15
N GLY A 141 -0.11 -7.57 3.33
CA GLY A 141 -0.17 -8.37 4.55
C GLY A 141 -1.07 -7.81 5.66
N TYR A 142 -1.75 -6.68 5.42
CA TYR A 142 -2.69 -6.07 6.36
C TYR A 142 -4.13 -6.27 5.88
N SER A 143 -5.07 -6.44 6.81
CA SER A 143 -6.49 -6.55 6.48
C SER A 143 -7.37 -5.75 7.44
N GLY A 144 -8.20 -4.88 6.86
CA GLY A 144 -9.04 -3.99 7.65
C GLY A 144 -10.00 -3.16 6.81
N GLU A 145 -10.74 -2.32 7.50
CA GLU A 145 -11.67 -1.36 6.91
C GLU A 145 -10.92 -0.11 6.44
N VAL A 146 -11.22 0.37 5.24
CA VAL A 146 -10.67 1.63 4.72
C VAL A 146 -11.34 2.80 5.42
N ILE A 147 -10.61 3.49 6.29
CA ILE A 147 -11.16 4.63 7.03
C ILE A 147 -10.81 5.98 6.42
N ASP A 148 -9.69 6.07 5.69
CA ASP A 148 -9.26 7.31 5.04
C ASP A 148 -8.31 7.05 3.86
N VAL A 149 -8.38 7.93 2.86
CA VAL A 149 -7.47 7.95 1.71
C VAL A 149 -7.01 9.38 1.48
N ASN A 150 -5.83 9.68 2.00
CA ASN A 150 -5.19 10.98 1.86
C ASN A 150 -4.31 11.04 0.60
N LEU A 151 -3.75 12.22 0.32
CA LEU A 151 -2.89 12.42 -0.85
C LEU A 151 -1.63 11.54 -0.86
N LYS A 152 -1.09 11.21 0.32
CA LYS A 152 0.15 10.44 0.47
C LYS A 152 -0.03 9.05 1.10
N GLU A 153 -1.13 8.85 1.83
CA GLU A 153 -1.32 7.75 2.75
C GLU A 153 -2.71 7.15 2.58
N PHE A 154 -2.77 5.82 2.68
CA PHE A 154 -3.95 4.98 2.70
C PHE A 154 -4.08 4.40 4.10
N VAL A 155 -5.23 4.60 4.75
CA VAL A 155 -5.41 4.29 6.16
C VAL A 155 -6.44 3.19 6.34
N LEU A 156 -6.00 2.13 6.99
CA LEU A 156 -6.81 0.96 7.34
C LEU A 156 -7.02 0.89 8.85
N LYS A 157 -8.17 0.36 9.24
CA LYS A 157 -8.46 -0.03 10.61
C LYS A 157 -8.65 -1.55 10.68
N GLU A 158 -7.76 -2.23 11.39
CA GLU A 158 -7.80 -3.68 11.53
C GLU A 158 -8.86 -4.12 12.55
N ALA A 159 -9.17 -5.42 12.55
CA ALA A 159 -10.19 -6.01 13.43
C ALA A 159 -9.83 -5.89 14.93
N ASP A 160 -8.56 -5.78 15.25
CA ASP A 160 -8.03 -5.56 16.62
C ASP A 160 -8.00 -4.07 17.02
N ASN A 161 -8.61 -3.20 16.20
CA ASN A 161 -8.72 -1.76 16.40
C ASN A 161 -7.40 -0.97 16.20
N ASN A 162 -6.37 -1.60 15.63
CA ASN A 162 -5.15 -0.89 15.22
C ASN A 162 -5.34 -0.10 13.92
N ILE A 163 -4.61 1.01 13.79
CA ILE A 163 -4.60 1.87 12.60
C ILE A 163 -3.33 1.61 11.81
N VAL A 164 -3.48 1.13 10.59
CA VAL A 164 -2.38 0.86 9.66
C VAL A 164 -2.33 1.96 8.62
N VAL A 165 -1.18 2.65 8.54
CA VAL A 165 -0.93 3.73 7.59
C VAL A 165 0.02 3.23 6.51
N ILE A 166 -0.46 3.13 5.27
CA ILE A 166 0.29 2.58 4.14
C ILE A 166 0.55 3.70 3.12
N PRO A 167 1.79 3.86 2.62
CA PRO A 167 2.06 4.80 1.54
C PRO A 167 1.25 4.44 0.28
N ASN A 168 0.61 5.44 -0.35
CA ASN A 168 -0.24 5.23 -1.53
C ASN A 168 0.48 4.52 -2.69
N LYS A 169 1.78 4.78 -2.86
CA LYS A 169 2.60 4.10 -3.85
C LYS A 169 2.51 2.58 -3.71
N MET A 170 2.60 2.07 -2.48
CA MET A 170 2.57 0.64 -2.18
C MET A 170 1.21 0.02 -2.50
N ILE A 171 0.11 0.76 -2.26
CA ILE A 171 -1.25 0.32 -2.62
C ILE A 171 -1.43 0.24 -4.14
N LEU A 172 -0.82 1.16 -4.88
CA LEU A 172 -0.93 1.18 -6.33
C LEU A 172 -0.09 0.09 -7.00
N GLU A 173 1.07 -0.24 -6.42
CA GLU A 173 2.01 -1.23 -6.95
C GLU A 173 1.67 -2.68 -6.57
N ASN A 174 0.95 -2.90 -5.46
CA ASN A 174 0.62 -4.24 -4.97
C ASN A 174 -0.83 -4.64 -5.26
N PRO A 175 -1.12 -5.95 -5.34
CA PRO A 175 -2.50 -6.43 -5.39
C PRO A 175 -3.30 -5.96 -4.17
N LEU A 176 -4.56 -5.60 -4.42
CA LEU A 176 -5.53 -5.26 -3.40
C LEU A 176 -6.75 -6.16 -3.57
N LYS A 177 -7.05 -6.92 -2.53
CA LYS A 177 -8.26 -7.73 -2.45
C LYS A 177 -9.31 -6.93 -1.71
N ASN A 178 -10.41 -6.59 -2.40
CA ASN A 178 -11.52 -5.89 -1.79
C ASN A 178 -12.68 -6.87 -1.61
N TYR A 179 -13.02 -7.15 -0.36
CA TYR A 179 -14.07 -8.09 0.00
C TYR A 179 -15.47 -7.49 -0.19
N SER A 180 -15.58 -6.17 -0.13
CA SER A 180 -16.87 -5.44 -0.22
C SER A 180 -17.30 -5.13 -1.65
N LEU A 181 -16.52 -5.48 -2.67
CA LEU A 181 -16.95 -5.34 -4.08
C LEU A 181 -17.79 -6.53 -4.58
N THR A 182 -17.72 -7.65 -3.87
CA THR A 182 -18.47 -8.86 -4.18
C THR A 182 -19.50 -9.07 -3.09
N THR A 183 -20.76 -9.21 -3.47
CA THR A 183 -21.86 -9.43 -2.52
C THR A 183 -21.95 -10.89 -2.06
N ARG A 184 -21.12 -11.78 -2.61
CA ARG A 184 -21.08 -13.20 -2.29
C ARG A 184 -19.68 -13.66 -1.91
N MET A 185 -19.60 -14.44 -0.84
CA MET A 185 -18.37 -15.07 -0.37
C MET A 185 -18.56 -16.58 -0.24
N ARG A 186 -17.52 -17.35 -0.56
CA ARG A 186 -17.52 -18.79 -0.35
C ARG A 186 -16.97 -19.13 1.04
N VAL A 187 -17.75 -19.90 1.80
CA VAL A 187 -17.35 -20.49 3.08
C VAL A 187 -16.64 -21.81 2.81
N PHE A 188 -15.58 -22.08 3.59
CA PHE A 188 -14.84 -23.34 3.55
C PHE A 188 -14.90 -23.95 4.94
N LEU A 189 -15.46 -25.15 5.01
CA LEU A 189 -15.65 -25.93 6.21
C LEU A 189 -14.93 -27.26 6.04
N GLU A 190 -14.08 -27.59 7.00
CA GLU A 190 -13.35 -28.86 7.04
C GLU A 190 -13.73 -29.57 8.33
N CYS A 191 -13.93 -30.88 8.24
CA CYS A 191 -14.26 -31.75 9.37
C CYS A 191 -13.84 -33.19 9.05
N GLY A 192 -13.62 -33.99 10.08
CA GLY A 192 -13.33 -35.40 9.97
C GLY A 192 -14.43 -36.25 10.59
N VAL A 193 -14.78 -37.36 9.93
CA VAL A 193 -15.71 -38.36 10.45
C VAL A 193 -14.98 -39.67 10.74
N GLY A 194 -15.52 -40.49 11.65
CA GLY A 194 -14.94 -41.79 11.99
C GLY A 194 -14.89 -42.72 10.78
N TYR A 195 -13.87 -43.58 10.71
CA TYR A 195 -13.69 -44.57 9.63
C TYR A 195 -14.85 -45.57 9.53
N GLU A 196 -15.62 -45.73 10.60
CA GLU A 196 -16.83 -46.53 10.70
C GLU A 196 -18.07 -45.87 10.07
N SER A 197 -18.00 -44.58 9.71
CA SER A 197 -19.15 -43.82 9.22
C SER A 197 -19.53 -44.20 7.79
N ASP A 198 -20.84 -44.22 7.50
CA ASP A 198 -21.33 -44.29 6.12
C ASP A 198 -21.06 -42.96 5.41
N LEU A 199 -20.15 -42.99 4.43
CA LEU A 199 -19.67 -41.79 3.75
C LEU A 199 -20.73 -41.15 2.84
N GLU A 200 -21.64 -41.93 2.27
CA GLU A 200 -22.72 -41.39 1.43
C GLU A 200 -23.75 -40.65 2.30
N GLU A 201 -24.04 -41.20 3.49
CA GLU A 201 -24.95 -40.57 4.45
C GLU A 201 -24.36 -39.29 5.04
N VAL A 202 -23.06 -39.27 5.35
CA VAL A 202 -22.34 -38.08 5.81
C VAL A 202 -22.43 -36.95 4.78
N GLU A 203 -22.16 -37.24 3.50
CA GLU A 203 -22.25 -36.24 2.43
C GLU A 203 -23.69 -35.71 2.32
N ARG A 204 -24.68 -36.62 2.20
CA ARG A 204 -26.09 -36.27 2.04
C ARG A 204 -26.58 -35.39 3.17
N LEU A 205 -26.35 -35.79 4.43
CA LEU A 205 -26.79 -35.06 5.61
C LEU A 205 -26.10 -33.68 5.70
N THR A 206 -24.81 -33.59 5.39
CA THR A 206 -24.10 -32.31 5.41
C THR A 206 -24.69 -31.33 4.41
N LYS A 207 -24.92 -31.77 3.17
CA LYS A 207 -25.50 -30.94 2.11
C LYS A 207 -26.91 -30.48 2.49
N GLU A 208 -27.74 -31.38 3.03
CA GLU A 208 -29.09 -31.06 3.51
C GLU A 208 -29.09 -30.03 4.65
N VAL A 209 -28.23 -30.20 5.64
CA VAL A 209 -28.14 -29.27 6.78
C VAL A 209 -27.76 -27.88 6.31
N ILE A 210 -26.77 -27.77 5.42
CA ILE A 210 -26.33 -26.47 4.88
C ILE A 210 -27.45 -25.83 4.06
N ALA A 211 -28.08 -26.56 3.13
CA ALA A 211 -29.19 -26.06 2.33
C ALA A 211 -30.36 -25.57 3.19
N ASN A 212 -30.68 -26.28 4.28
CA ASN A 212 -31.75 -25.88 5.20
C ASN A 212 -31.36 -24.70 6.13
N THR A 213 -30.07 -24.49 6.39
CA THR A 213 -29.57 -23.49 7.34
C THR A 213 -29.38 -22.11 6.72
N PHE A 214 -29.01 -22.07 5.44
CA PHE A 214 -28.68 -20.87 4.69
C PHE A 214 -29.65 -20.70 3.53
N ASN A 215 -30.55 -19.71 3.64
CA ASN A 215 -31.54 -19.41 2.62
C ASN A 215 -30.93 -19.00 1.26
N GLN A 216 -29.64 -18.66 1.23
CA GLN A 216 -28.90 -18.34 0.01
C GLN A 216 -28.49 -19.59 -0.80
N VAL A 217 -28.65 -20.79 -0.22
CA VAL A 217 -28.37 -22.08 -0.85
C VAL A 217 -29.72 -22.61 -1.35
N GLU A 218 -29.95 -22.61 -2.65
CA GLU A 218 -31.26 -22.94 -3.24
C GLU A 218 -31.48 -24.45 -3.34
N SER A 219 -30.40 -25.19 -3.57
CA SER A 219 -30.38 -26.65 -3.67
C SER A 219 -29.21 -27.24 -2.89
N THR A 220 -29.33 -28.52 -2.50
CA THR A 220 -28.20 -29.30 -2.03
C THR A 220 -27.07 -29.39 -3.07
N ASP A 221 -27.38 -29.24 -4.36
CA ASP A 221 -26.39 -29.21 -5.45
C ASP A 221 -25.51 -27.95 -5.43
N ASP A 222 -25.95 -26.86 -4.79
CA ASP A 222 -25.15 -25.65 -4.58
C ASP A 222 -24.10 -25.83 -3.47
N VAL A 223 -24.19 -26.93 -2.72
CA VAL A 223 -23.24 -27.31 -1.68
C VAL A 223 -22.22 -28.27 -2.27
N GLU A 224 -21.00 -27.76 -2.43
CA GLU A 224 -19.86 -28.56 -2.88
C GLU A 224 -19.31 -29.37 -1.70
N PHE A 225 -19.30 -30.69 -1.81
CA PHE A 225 -18.77 -31.59 -0.78
C PHE A 225 -17.77 -32.56 -1.40
N TYR A 226 -16.60 -32.71 -0.77
CA TYR A 226 -15.55 -33.61 -1.24
C TYR A 226 -14.81 -34.23 -0.05
N TYR A 227 -14.62 -35.55 -0.06
CA TYR A 227 -13.61 -36.17 0.80
C TYR A 227 -12.21 -35.82 0.30
N THR A 228 -11.34 -35.39 1.22
CA THR A 228 -10.01 -34.87 0.89
C THR A 228 -8.91 -35.86 1.20
N GLU A 229 -8.96 -36.50 2.37
CA GLU A 229 -7.89 -37.40 2.82
C GLU A 229 -8.37 -38.43 3.83
N PHE A 230 -7.66 -39.56 3.88
CA PHE A 230 -7.66 -40.51 4.99
C PHE A 230 -6.64 -40.02 6.04
N GLY A 231 -7.12 -39.39 7.11
CA GLY A 231 -6.30 -38.86 8.20
C GLY A 231 -5.99 -39.91 9.29
N ASP A 232 -5.20 -39.51 10.29
CA ASP A 232 -4.72 -40.42 11.34
C ASP A 232 -5.84 -41.11 12.13
N SER A 233 -6.98 -40.45 12.31
CA SER A 233 -8.10 -40.98 13.09
C SER A 233 -9.47 -40.70 12.47
N SER A 234 -9.52 -40.04 11.32
CA SER A 234 -10.74 -39.63 10.63
C SER A 234 -10.58 -39.68 9.11
N ILE A 235 -11.71 -39.77 8.41
CA ILE A 235 -11.80 -39.45 6.99
C ILE A 235 -12.23 -37.99 6.88
N ASN A 236 -11.35 -37.15 6.33
CA ASN A 236 -11.54 -35.70 6.28
C ASN A 236 -12.30 -35.30 5.01
N TYR A 237 -13.18 -34.32 5.15
CA TYR A 237 -13.91 -33.73 4.04
C TYR A 237 -13.80 -32.21 4.04
N LEU A 238 -14.00 -31.64 2.86
CA LEU A 238 -14.15 -30.23 2.59
C LEU A 238 -15.57 -29.96 2.08
N CYS A 239 -16.31 -29.14 2.80
CA CYS A 239 -17.61 -28.60 2.41
C CYS A 239 -17.49 -27.12 2.08
N ARG A 240 -18.01 -26.70 0.93
CA ARG A 240 -18.02 -25.30 0.48
C ARG A 240 -19.41 -24.89 0.01
N PHE A 241 -19.81 -23.70 0.42
CA PHE A 241 -21.08 -23.11 0.01
C PHE A 241 -20.96 -21.59 -0.05
N TRP A 242 -21.82 -20.97 -0.85
CA TRP A 242 -21.87 -19.52 -1.00
C TRP A 242 -22.80 -18.89 0.03
N ILE A 243 -22.43 -17.71 0.50
CA ILE A 243 -23.27 -16.84 1.32
C ILE A 243 -23.26 -15.44 0.72
N ASP A 244 -24.33 -14.70 0.94
CA ASP A 244 -24.32 -13.26 0.70
C ASP A 244 -23.60 -12.60 1.88
N ALA A 245 -22.46 -11.97 1.60
CA ALA A 245 -21.60 -11.32 2.60
C ALA A 245 -20.72 -10.27 1.93
N GLU A 246 -20.52 -9.14 2.61
CA GLU A 246 -19.67 -8.04 2.16
C GLU A 246 -18.45 -7.84 3.07
N SER A 247 -18.37 -8.64 4.15
CA SER A 247 -17.29 -8.59 5.13
C SER A 247 -16.80 -9.98 5.56
N MET A 248 -15.53 -10.06 5.95
CA MET A 248 -14.96 -11.30 6.49
C MET A 248 -15.64 -11.73 7.80
N LEU A 249 -16.18 -10.78 8.57
CA LEU A 249 -16.92 -11.05 9.80
C LEU A 249 -18.21 -11.85 9.54
N GLU A 250 -18.96 -11.51 8.49
CA GLU A 250 -20.16 -12.24 8.10
C GLU A 250 -19.83 -13.67 7.67
N LYS A 251 -18.74 -13.85 6.93
CA LYS A 251 -18.21 -15.17 6.59
C LYS A 251 -17.86 -16.00 7.82
N LEU A 252 -17.25 -15.41 8.84
CA LEU A 252 -16.97 -16.09 10.11
C LEU A 252 -18.25 -16.49 10.84
N LYS A 253 -19.25 -15.60 10.92
CA LYS A 253 -20.55 -15.90 11.54
C LYS A 253 -21.26 -17.05 10.84
N ALA A 254 -21.27 -17.07 9.50
CA ALA A 254 -21.84 -18.15 8.72
C ALA A 254 -21.10 -19.48 8.97
N LYS A 255 -19.77 -19.47 8.97
CA LYS A 255 -18.97 -20.67 9.28
C LYS A 255 -19.31 -21.21 10.67
N THR A 256 -19.41 -20.36 11.69
CA THR A 256 -19.81 -20.77 13.05
C THR A 256 -21.20 -21.40 13.08
N LYS A 257 -22.18 -20.78 12.41
CA LYS A 257 -23.55 -21.32 12.33
C LYS A 257 -23.56 -22.70 11.66
N ALA A 258 -22.83 -22.86 10.56
CA ALA A 258 -22.71 -24.13 9.85
C ALA A 258 -22.12 -25.25 10.73
N ILE A 259 -21.03 -24.96 11.47
CA ILE A 259 -20.41 -25.92 12.39
C ILE A 259 -21.43 -26.41 13.43
N ILE A 260 -22.17 -25.48 14.05
CA ILE A 260 -23.14 -25.81 15.10
C ILE A 260 -24.26 -26.70 14.56
N GLU A 261 -24.83 -26.36 13.40
CA GLU A 261 -25.95 -27.12 12.84
C GLU A 261 -25.51 -28.49 12.31
N ILE A 262 -24.34 -28.59 11.68
CA ILE A 262 -23.78 -29.89 11.26
C ILE A 262 -23.52 -30.77 12.47
N LYS A 263 -22.92 -30.23 13.54
CA LYS A 263 -22.66 -31.01 14.76
C LYS A 263 -23.94 -31.57 15.36
N LYS A 264 -25.00 -30.76 15.47
CA LYS A 264 -26.31 -31.21 15.95
C LYS A 264 -26.90 -32.32 15.09
N ALA A 265 -26.76 -32.22 13.76
CA ALA A 265 -27.27 -33.21 12.84
C ALA A 265 -26.50 -34.53 12.95
N TYR A 266 -25.17 -34.47 13.03
CA TYR A 266 -24.31 -35.64 13.20
C TYR A 266 -24.60 -36.35 14.53
N ASP A 267 -24.76 -35.61 15.62
CA ASP A 267 -25.12 -36.18 16.93
C ASP A 267 -26.46 -36.92 16.89
N LYS A 268 -27.44 -36.38 16.15
CA LYS A 268 -28.75 -37.01 15.99
C LYS A 268 -28.70 -38.26 15.09
N ALA A 269 -27.84 -38.26 14.09
CA ALA A 269 -27.65 -39.38 13.16
C ALA A 269 -26.68 -40.45 13.68
N GLY A 270 -25.99 -40.20 14.81
CA GLY A 270 -24.98 -41.10 15.34
C GLY A 270 -23.66 -41.09 14.56
N ILE A 271 -23.40 -40.04 13.78
CA ILE A 271 -22.14 -39.86 13.05
C ILE A 271 -21.07 -39.37 14.03
N ASN A 272 -20.03 -40.17 14.20
CA ASN A 272 -18.96 -39.88 15.14
C ASN A 272 -17.93 -38.91 14.53
N ILE A 273 -17.59 -37.86 15.27
CA ILE A 273 -16.43 -37.00 15.00
C ILE A 273 -15.34 -37.45 15.98
N PRO A 274 -14.35 -38.23 15.52
CA PRO A 274 -13.45 -38.95 16.41
C PRO A 274 -12.46 -38.00 17.09
N PHE A 275 -12.14 -38.31 18.35
CA PHE A 275 -10.91 -37.82 18.97
C PHE A 275 -9.69 -38.53 18.35
N PRO A 276 -8.47 -38.02 18.53
CA PRO A 276 -7.27 -38.75 18.14
C PRO A 276 -7.24 -40.16 18.76
N ILE A 277 -7.22 -41.19 17.92
CA ILE A 277 -7.20 -42.61 18.30
C ILE A 277 -5.75 -43.11 18.27
N ARG A 278 -5.40 -43.97 19.23
CA ARG A 278 -4.13 -44.70 19.22
C ARG A 278 -4.38 -46.18 19.44
N THR A 279 -3.80 -46.99 18.58
CA THR A 279 -3.72 -48.44 18.79
C THR A 279 -2.51 -48.73 19.68
N LEU A 280 -2.75 -49.35 20.83
CA LEU A 280 -1.71 -49.84 21.73
C LEU A 280 -1.53 -51.34 21.49
N GLU A 281 -0.40 -51.73 20.92
CA GLU A 281 -0.03 -53.13 20.75
C GLU A 281 0.87 -53.56 21.92
N PHE A 282 0.43 -54.56 22.69
CA PHE A 282 1.20 -55.12 23.81
C PHE A 282 1.84 -56.44 23.38
N ASN A 283 3.18 -56.48 23.32
CA ASN A 283 3.94 -57.67 22.88
C ASN A 283 4.04 -58.77 23.95
N ASN A 284 3.60 -58.50 25.17
CA ASN A 284 3.57 -59.49 26.24
C ASN A 284 2.17 -60.12 26.29
N LYS A 285 2.07 -61.45 26.44
CA LYS A 285 0.79 -62.10 26.74
C LYS A 285 0.26 -61.48 28.03
N LEU A 286 -0.76 -60.63 27.93
CA LEU A 286 -1.53 -60.15 29.07
C LEU A 286 -2.14 -61.38 29.75
N SER A 287 -1.51 -61.88 30.82
CA SER A 287 -2.18 -62.81 31.73
C SER A 287 -3.03 -61.95 32.64
N PHE A 288 -4.33 -61.95 32.39
CA PHE A 288 -5.28 -61.50 33.40
C PHE A 288 -5.32 -62.62 34.43
N ASP A 289 -4.73 -62.40 35.61
CA ASP A 289 -4.95 -63.31 36.75
C ASP A 289 -6.43 -63.21 37.13
N ASP A 290 -7.22 -64.23 36.78
CA ASP A 290 -8.66 -64.31 37.05
C ASP A 290 -9.02 -64.11 38.54
N ALA A 291 -8.04 -64.25 39.45
CA ALA A 291 -8.19 -64.07 40.89
C ALA A 291 -8.56 -62.64 41.33
N VAL A 292 -8.38 -61.62 40.48
CA VAL A 292 -8.72 -60.22 40.84
C VAL A 292 -10.16 -59.85 40.48
N MET A 293 -10.80 -60.58 39.55
CA MET A 293 -12.17 -60.28 39.12
C MET A 293 -13.26 -60.84 40.05
N GLU A 294 -12.96 -61.91 40.81
CA GLU A 294 -13.95 -62.56 41.69
C GLU A 294 -14.15 -61.82 43.04
N ASN A 295 -13.17 -61.02 43.47
CA ASN A 295 -13.20 -60.36 44.79
C ASN A 295 -13.70 -58.90 44.80
N GLN A 296 -14.03 -58.31 43.64
CA GLN A 296 -14.49 -56.92 43.56
C GLN A 296 -15.97 -56.77 43.18
N PHE A 297 -16.63 -57.84 42.70
CA PHE A 297 -18.06 -57.82 42.34
C PHE A 297 -18.95 -58.70 43.24
N SER A 298 -18.39 -59.39 44.23
CA SER A 298 -19.17 -60.20 45.19
C SER A 298 -19.49 -59.49 46.51
N ASN A 299 -19.08 -58.22 46.70
CA ASN A 299 -19.41 -57.44 47.89
C ASN A 299 -20.00 -56.07 47.51
N ASN A 300 -21.21 -56.08 46.94
CA ASN A 300 -22.29 -55.14 47.21
C ASN A 300 -23.59 -55.57 46.52
#